data_AF-A0A1M3QWS9-F1
#
_entry.id   AF-A0A1M3QWS9-F1
#
_cell.length_a   1.000
_cell.length_b   1.000
_cell.length_c   1.000
_cell.angle_alpha   90.00
_cell.angle_beta   90.00
_cell.angle_gamma   90.00
#
_symmetry.space_group_name_H-M   'P 1'
#
loop_
_entity.id
_entity.type
_entity.pdbx_description
1 polymer ?
#
loop_
_entity_poly.entity_id
_entity_poly.type
_entity_poly.pdbx_seq_one_letter_code
_entity_poly.pdbx_strand_id
1 'polypeptide(L)'
;MKIKKQQQLPDQFQRKVARKEEDLALKNQLLSSPELFITEKGSDEYLDKLALKVKLIGGDEFTLSDYISEVMAEYESKFKREWWYRLADLYNVSRSVMDKYVKPEFARQFLVQFVYGRFPQSVLKMLRSKNRKISSAENRTKLFQHLTKKASEQLDLVIEQVFIMMGNCNSPMEFKLAYSKEYKIYFQLELSL
;
A
#
# COMPACT_ATOMS: atom_id res chain seq x y z
N MET A 1 -75.04 38.75 32.04
CA MET A 1 -73.60 38.48 32.30
C MET A 1 -73.14 37.29 31.48
N LYS A 2 -72.35 37.48 30.41
CA LYS A 2 -71.45 36.47 29.84
C LYS A 2 -70.24 37.16 29.22
N ILE A 3 -69.08 36.58 29.50
CA ILE A 3 -67.72 37.13 29.46
C ILE A 3 -67.13 37.03 28.05
N LYS A 4 -66.42 38.07 27.59
CA LYS A 4 -65.59 38.09 26.37
C LYS A 4 -64.41 37.11 26.54
N LYS A 5 -64.34 36.05 25.73
CA LYS A 5 -63.12 35.24 25.57
C LYS A 5 -62.20 35.90 24.54
N GLN A 6 -61.05 36.36 25.01
CA GLN A 6 -59.89 36.73 24.20
C GLN A 6 -59.42 35.51 23.40
N GLN A 7 -59.29 35.67 22.08
CA GLN A 7 -58.69 34.67 21.20
C GLN A 7 -57.16 34.76 21.33
N GLN A 8 -56.56 33.80 22.03
CA GLN A 8 -55.13 33.54 21.94
C GLN A 8 -54.86 32.79 20.64
N LEU A 9 -54.13 33.42 19.72
CA LEU A 9 -53.63 32.79 18.50
C LEU A 9 -52.54 31.77 18.85
N PRO A 10 -52.50 30.60 18.19
CA PRO A 10 -51.73 29.45 18.65
C PRO A 10 -50.23 29.60 18.40
N ASP A 11 -49.46 29.36 19.46
CA ASP A 11 -48.00 29.30 19.65
C ASP A 11 -47.19 28.60 18.51
N GLN A 12 -47.86 27.82 17.66
CA GLN A 12 -47.24 27.12 16.52
C GLN A 12 -46.91 28.04 15.33
N PHE A 13 -47.64 29.14 15.14
CA PHE A 13 -47.39 30.03 14.00
C PHE A 13 -46.14 30.89 14.22
N GLN A 14 -45.92 31.36 15.46
CA GLN A 14 -44.75 32.14 15.84
C GLN A 14 -43.44 31.33 15.70
N ARG A 15 -43.46 30.04 16.06
CA ARG A 15 -42.29 29.14 15.89
C ARG A 15 -41.92 28.89 14.42
N LYS A 16 -42.90 28.89 13.50
CA LYS A 16 -42.64 28.73 12.06
C LYS A 16 -42.08 30.00 11.41
N VAL A 17 -42.43 31.17 11.91
CA VAL A 17 -41.88 32.45 11.44
C VAL A 17 -40.45 32.62 11.95
N ALA A 18 -40.19 32.33 13.22
CA ALA A 18 -38.85 32.39 13.82
C ALA A 18 -37.83 31.48 13.08
N ARG A 19 -38.20 30.23 12.76
CA ARG A 19 -37.33 29.33 11.97
C ARG A 19 -37.02 29.86 10.56
N LYS A 20 -37.97 30.56 9.94
CA LYS A 20 -37.75 31.13 8.60
C LYS A 20 -36.80 32.33 8.64
N GLU A 21 -36.85 33.12 9.70
CA GLU A 21 -35.93 34.25 9.90
C GLU A 21 -34.51 33.77 10.24
N GLU A 22 -34.39 32.73 11.06
CA GLU A 22 -33.11 32.05 11.33
C GLU A 22 -32.49 31.46 10.06
N ASP A 23 -33.28 30.76 9.23
CA ASP A 23 -32.81 30.21 7.94
C ASP A 23 -32.38 31.32 6.95
N LEU A 24 -33.03 32.48 6.97
CA LEU A 24 -32.69 33.61 6.12
C LEU A 24 -31.41 34.30 6.59
N ALA A 25 -31.23 34.43 7.91
CA ALA A 25 -30.00 34.93 8.51
C ALA A 25 -28.82 33.99 8.21
N LEU A 26 -29.03 32.68 8.32
CA LEU A 26 -28.02 31.68 7.96
C LEU A 26 -27.63 31.77 6.47
N LYS A 27 -28.61 31.91 5.58
CA LYS A 27 -28.36 32.06 4.13
C LYS A 27 -27.61 33.34 3.80
N ASN A 28 -27.94 34.45 4.44
CA ASN A 28 -27.25 35.72 4.22
C ASN A 28 -25.82 35.68 4.78
N GLN A 29 -25.59 34.96 5.88
CA GLN A 29 -24.27 34.72 6.45
C GLN A 29 -23.42 33.77 5.58
N LEU A 30 -24.05 32.78 4.92
CA LEU A 30 -23.40 31.89 3.95
C LEU A 30 -22.99 32.63 2.67
N LEU A 31 -23.75 33.65 2.26
CA LEU A 31 -23.47 34.45 1.07
C LEU A 31 -22.43 35.56 1.32
N SER A 32 -22.31 36.05 2.55
CA SER A 32 -21.41 37.16 2.90
C SER A 32 -19.98 36.72 3.21
N SER A 33 -19.70 35.42 3.38
CA SER A 33 -18.34 34.92 3.65
C SER A 33 -18.10 33.53 3.04
N PRO A 34 -18.10 33.40 1.70
CA PRO A 34 -17.75 32.15 1.02
C PRO A 34 -16.31 31.69 1.28
N GLU A 35 -15.42 32.61 1.68
CA GLU A 35 -14.00 32.33 1.93
C GLU A 35 -13.73 31.54 3.22
N LEU A 36 -14.61 31.65 4.23
CA LEU A 36 -14.47 30.90 5.50
C LEU A 36 -14.69 29.39 5.34
N PHE A 37 -15.37 28.95 4.27
CA PHE A 37 -15.59 27.53 3.98
C PHE A 37 -14.51 26.90 3.10
N ILE A 38 -13.61 27.70 2.53
CA ILE A 38 -12.50 27.19 1.71
C ILE A 38 -11.38 26.63 2.60
N THR A 39 -11.25 27.09 3.85
CA THR A 39 -10.19 26.65 4.75
C THR A 39 -10.50 25.39 5.56
N GLU A 40 -11.77 25.09 5.85
CA GLU A 40 -12.15 23.96 6.74
C GLU A 40 -12.68 22.71 6.00
N LYS A 41 -12.96 22.79 4.70
CA LYS A 41 -13.33 21.62 3.86
C LYS A 41 -12.15 21.05 3.07
N GLY A 42 -10.95 21.13 3.63
CA GLY A 42 -9.71 20.72 2.98
C GLY A 42 -9.15 19.37 3.43
N SER A 43 -9.71 18.73 4.46
CA SER A 43 -9.23 17.43 4.90
C SER A 43 -10.40 16.45 4.95
N ASP A 44 -10.41 15.56 3.96
CA ASP A 44 -11.30 14.42 3.99
C ASP A 44 -10.87 13.58 5.19
N GLU A 45 -11.66 13.59 6.27
CA GLU A 45 -11.37 12.91 7.53
C GLU A 45 -11.02 11.43 7.30
N TYR A 46 -11.52 10.85 6.21
CA TYR A 46 -11.15 9.52 5.75
C TYR A 46 -9.71 9.45 5.21
N LEU A 47 -9.31 10.39 4.34
CA LEU A 47 -7.95 10.51 3.83
C LEU A 47 -6.96 10.82 4.95
N ASP A 48 -7.34 11.67 5.91
CA ASP A 48 -6.51 11.97 7.08
C ASP A 48 -6.30 10.72 7.95
N LYS A 49 -7.37 9.94 8.20
CA LYS A 49 -7.26 8.67 8.93
C LYS A 49 -6.40 7.65 8.17
N LEU A 50 -6.46 7.64 6.85
CA LEU A 50 -5.59 6.78 6.03
C LEU A 50 -4.13 7.25 6.06
N ALA A 51 -3.87 8.55 5.91
CA ALA A 51 -2.55 9.14 6.00
C ALA A 51 -1.93 8.93 7.39
N LEU A 52 -2.74 9.06 8.45
CA LEU A 52 -2.33 8.74 9.82
C LEU A 52 -1.99 7.26 9.98
N LYS A 53 -2.78 6.33 9.42
CA LYS A 53 -2.43 4.89 9.42
C LYS A 53 -1.13 4.61 8.68
N VAL A 54 -0.91 5.25 7.53
CA VAL A 54 0.33 5.13 6.75
C VAL A 54 1.52 5.64 7.55
N LYS A 55 1.41 6.83 8.16
CA LYS A 55 2.45 7.42 9.04
C LYS A 55 2.73 6.58 10.28
N LEU A 56 1.69 6.04 10.94
CA LEU A 56 1.83 5.20 12.15
C LEU A 56 2.54 3.87 11.86
N ILE A 57 2.43 3.36 10.62
CA ILE A 57 3.16 2.17 10.16
C ILE A 57 4.59 2.55 9.69
N GLY A 58 4.96 3.84 9.74
CA GLY A 58 6.25 4.36 9.29
C GLY A 58 6.38 4.47 7.77
N GLY A 59 5.24 4.56 7.05
CA GLY A 59 5.21 4.78 5.62
C GLY A 59 5.11 6.27 5.25
N ASP A 60 5.70 6.63 4.12
CA ASP A 60 5.49 7.91 3.45
C ASP A 60 4.30 7.82 2.47
N GLU A 61 3.66 8.97 2.19
CA GLU A 61 2.76 9.07 1.04
C GLU A 61 3.52 8.76 -0.24
N PHE A 62 3.03 7.81 -1.02
CA PHE A 62 3.64 7.43 -2.29
C PHE A 62 2.60 7.34 -3.38
N THR A 63 3.01 7.65 -4.60
CA THR A 63 2.19 7.45 -5.80
C THR A 63 2.64 6.21 -6.55
N LEU A 64 1.70 5.52 -7.21
CA LEU A 64 2.03 4.33 -8.01
C LEU A 64 2.98 4.64 -9.18
N SER A 65 2.91 5.87 -9.70
CA SER A 65 3.82 6.41 -10.72
C SER A 65 5.27 6.45 -10.29
N ASP A 66 5.55 6.56 -9.00
CA ASP A 66 6.93 6.57 -8.49
C ASP A 66 7.61 5.20 -8.69
N TYR A 67 6.82 4.13 -8.71
CA TYR A 67 7.31 2.75 -8.77
C TYR A 67 7.12 2.08 -10.11
N ILE A 68 6.03 2.39 -10.83
CA ILE A 68 5.64 1.69 -12.05
C ILE A 68 5.97 2.54 -13.27
N SER A 69 6.83 2.02 -14.14
CA SER A 69 7.13 2.65 -15.42
C SER A 69 6.01 2.39 -16.44
N GLU A 70 5.76 3.37 -17.29
CA GLU A 70 4.91 3.20 -18.47
C GLU A 70 5.64 2.41 -19.56
N VAL A 71 6.92 2.72 -19.76
CA VAL A 71 7.80 2.05 -20.72
C VAL A 71 8.51 0.89 -20.03
N MET A 72 8.42 -0.29 -20.64
CA MET A 72 9.10 -1.48 -20.14
C MET A 72 10.62 -1.35 -20.34
N ALA A 73 11.39 -1.66 -19.30
CA ALA A 73 12.84 -1.70 -19.39
C ALA A 73 13.33 -2.98 -20.10
N GLU A 74 14.53 -2.89 -20.67
CA GLU A 74 15.23 -4.05 -21.22
C GLU A 74 15.50 -5.11 -20.15
N TYR A 75 15.61 -6.37 -20.58
CA TYR A 75 15.83 -7.47 -19.66
C TYR A 75 17.29 -7.49 -19.19
N GLU A 76 17.49 -7.22 -17.91
CA GLU A 76 18.76 -7.41 -17.21
C GLU A 76 18.57 -8.38 -16.04
N SER A 77 19.42 -9.40 -15.94
CA SER A 77 19.30 -10.38 -14.85
C SER A 77 19.69 -9.77 -13.51
N LYS A 78 18.70 -9.47 -12.66
CA LYS A 78 18.91 -8.95 -11.30
C LYS A 78 19.50 -9.96 -10.31
N PHE A 79 19.40 -11.26 -10.61
CA PHE A 79 19.87 -12.33 -9.70
C PHE A 79 21.03 -13.10 -10.33
N LYS A 80 22.21 -12.99 -9.71
CA LYS A 80 23.38 -13.79 -10.09
C LYS A 80 23.25 -15.23 -9.61
N ARG A 81 24.08 -16.13 -10.15
CA ARG A 81 24.02 -17.58 -9.83
C ARG A 81 24.24 -17.84 -8.33
N GLU A 82 25.15 -17.10 -7.72
CA GLU A 82 25.49 -17.17 -6.30
C GLU A 82 24.30 -16.86 -5.41
N TRP A 83 23.41 -15.96 -5.83
CA TRP A 83 22.20 -15.62 -5.09
C TRP A 83 21.29 -16.84 -4.94
N TRP A 84 21.09 -17.57 -6.04
CA TRP A 84 20.29 -18.77 -6.03
C TRP A 84 20.93 -19.90 -5.22
N TYR A 85 22.25 -20.03 -5.26
CA TYR A 85 22.97 -21.01 -4.45
C TYR A 85 22.85 -20.73 -2.96
N ARG A 86 22.94 -19.46 -2.56
CA ARG A 86 22.71 -19.09 -1.16
C ARG A 86 21.30 -19.40 -0.71
N LEU A 87 20.30 -19.20 -1.57
CA LEU A 87 18.92 -19.62 -1.28
C LEU A 87 18.79 -21.14 -1.17
N ALA A 88 19.50 -21.91 -2.01
CA ALA A 88 19.52 -23.37 -1.91
C ALA A 88 20.15 -23.84 -0.59
N ASP A 89 21.26 -23.22 -0.18
CA ASP A 89 21.93 -23.51 1.08
C ASP A 89 21.01 -23.20 2.28
N LEU A 90 20.30 -22.06 2.26
CA LEU A 90 19.35 -21.68 3.30
C LEU A 90 18.21 -22.70 3.49
N TYR A 91 17.72 -23.28 2.40
CA TYR A 91 16.65 -24.28 2.41
C TYR A 91 17.18 -25.72 2.51
N ASN A 92 18.49 -25.90 2.65
CA ASN A 92 19.18 -27.20 2.68
C ASN A 92 18.79 -28.10 1.49
N VAL A 93 18.76 -27.54 0.28
CA VAL A 93 18.50 -28.26 -0.98
C VAL A 93 19.73 -28.24 -1.88
N SER A 94 19.87 -29.23 -2.75
CA SER A 94 21.01 -29.28 -3.67
C SER A 94 21.05 -28.07 -4.61
N ARG A 95 22.23 -27.45 -4.74
CA ARG A 95 22.47 -26.30 -5.61
C ARG A 95 22.11 -26.56 -7.09
N SER A 96 22.20 -27.81 -7.54
CA SER A 96 21.82 -28.21 -8.91
C SER A 96 20.33 -27.98 -9.21
N VAL A 97 19.47 -27.96 -8.18
CA VAL A 97 18.04 -27.61 -8.33
C VAL A 97 17.91 -26.17 -8.85
N MET A 98 18.84 -25.29 -8.48
CA MET A 98 18.86 -23.89 -8.89
C MET A 98 19.51 -23.66 -10.23
N ASP A 99 20.19 -24.62 -10.84
CA ASP A 99 20.75 -24.47 -12.18
C ASP A 99 19.69 -24.64 -13.29
N LYS A 100 18.53 -25.19 -12.96
CA LYS A 100 17.40 -25.34 -13.90
C LYS A 100 16.88 -23.97 -14.37
N TYR A 101 16.45 -23.90 -15.63
CA TYR A 101 15.84 -22.70 -16.21
C TYR A 101 14.58 -22.27 -15.44
N VAL A 102 13.70 -23.22 -15.13
CA VAL A 102 12.53 -23.01 -14.28
C VAL A 102 12.93 -23.23 -12.83
N LYS A 103 12.87 -22.17 -12.03
CA LYS A 103 13.15 -22.25 -10.59
C LYS A 103 12.01 -22.95 -9.85
N PRO A 104 12.31 -23.68 -8.76
CA PRO A 104 11.29 -24.33 -7.95
C PRO A 104 10.34 -23.31 -7.30
N GLU A 105 9.13 -23.76 -6.99
CA GLU A 105 8.05 -22.91 -6.47
C GLU A 105 8.44 -22.17 -5.18
N PHE A 106 9.17 -22.81 -4.25
CA PHE A 106 9.62 -22.16 -3.01
C PHE A 106 10.51 -20.95 -3.29
N ALA A 107 11.33 -20.98 -4.34
CA ALA A 107 12.22 -19.87 -4.68
C ALA A 107 11.42 -18.68 -5.22
N ARG A 108 10.36 -18.97 -6.00
CA ARG A 108 9.42 -17.94 -6.45
C ARG A 108 8.66 -17.32 -5.28
N GLN A 109 8.19 -18.13 -4.34
CA GLN A 109 7.51 -17.67 -3.13
C GLN A 109 8.43 -16.80 -2.27
N PHE A 110 9.68 -17.23 -2.09
CA PHE A 110 10.70 -16.48 -1.35
C PHE A 110 10.91 -15.08 -1.95
N LEU A 111 11.11 -14.99 -3.28
CA LEU A 111 11.27 -13.69 -3.95
C LEU A 111 10.06 -12.79 -3.74
N VAL A 112 8.86 -13.34 -3.90
CA VAL A 112 7.62 -12.58 -3.71
C VAL A 112 7.50 -12.06 -2.28
N GLN A 113 7.85 -12.89 -1.30
CA GLN A 113 7.65 -12.58 0.12
C GLN A 113 8.73 -11.64 0.68
N PHE A 114 10.00 -11.89 0.39
CA PHE A 114 11.12 -11.21 1.05
C PHE A 114 11.83 -10.18 0.18
N VAL A 115 11.66 -10.24 -1.14
CA VAL A 115 12.22 -9.21 -2.04
C VAL A 115 11.11 -8.24 -2.45
N TYR A 116 10.10 -8.73 -3.18
CA TYR A 116 9.01 -7.88 -3.63
C TYR A 116 8.05 -7.47 -2.51
N GLY A 117 8.01 -8.21 -1.40
CA GLY A 117 7.20 -7.86 -0.22
C GLY A 117 7.68 -6.60 0.51
N ARG A 118 8.85 -6.05 0.13
CA ARG A 118 9.30 -4.72 0.58
C ARG A 118 8.63 -3.56 -0.12
N PHE A 119 8.06 -3.80 -1.29
CA PHE A 119 7.28 -2.79 -1.99
C PHE A 119 5.87 -2.74 -1.40
N PRO A 120 5.21 -1.57 -1.45
CA PRO A 120 3.81 -1.48 -1.08
C PRO A 120 2.94 -2.49 -1.84
N GLN A 121 1.95 -3.08 -1.17
CA GLN A 121 1.12 -4.15 -1.73
C GLN A 121 0.42 -3.74 -3.04
N SER A 122 0.08 -2.46 -3.19
CA SER A 122 -0.50 -1.88 -4.41
C SER A 122 0.45 -1.96 -5.60
N VAL A 123 1.76 -1.73 -5.39
CA VAL A 123 2.81 -1.84 -6.40
C VAL A 123 2.90 -3.28 -6.89
N LEU A 124 3.00 -4.26 -5.98
CA LEU A 124 3.08 -5.67 -6.35
C LEU A 124 1.85 -6.15 -7.12
N LYS A 125 0.66 -5.71 -6.72
CA LYS A 125 -0.60 -5.99 -7.45
C LYS A 125 -0.56 -5.43 -8.87
N MET A 126 -0.07 -4.20 -9.03
CA MET A 126 0.05 -3.55 -10.33
C MET A 126 1.08 -4.25 -11.24
N LEU A 127 2.26 -4.60 -10.71
CA LEU A 127 3.29 -5.36 -11.44
C LEU A 127 2.76 -6.68 -11.99
N ARG A 128 2.00 -7.44 -11.17
CA ARG A 128 1.38 -8.69 -11.60
C ARG A 128 0.32 -8.47 -12.68
N SER A 129 -0.46 -7.39 -12.58
CA SER A 129 -1.47 -7.03 -13.59
C SER A 129 -0.83 -6.70 -14.94
N LYS A 130 0.21 -5.85 -14.95
CA LYS A 130 0.95 -5.51 -16.17
C LYS A 130 1.57 -6.73 -16.83
N ASN A 131 2.20 -7.61 -16.04
CA ASN A 131 2.79 -8.83 -16.57
C ASN A 131 1.75 -9.76 -17.22
N ARG A 132 0.58 -9.94 -16.59
CA ARG A 132 -0.53 -10.75 -17.16
C ARG A 132 -1.09 -10.17 -18.46
N LYS A 133 -1.17 -8.84 -18.60
CA LYS A 133 -1.69 -8.20 -19.81
C LYS A 133 -0.79 -8.42 -21.04
N ILE A 134 0.52 -8.57 -20.82
CA ILE A 134 1.51 -8.71 -21.90
C ILE A 134 1.72 -10.18 -22.27
N SER A 135 1.36 -11.13 -21.39
CA SER A 135 1.55 -12.56 -21.63
C SER A 135 0.51 -13.13 -22.62
N SER A 136 0.58 -12.73 -23.88
CA SER A 136 0.40 -13.67 -24.99
C SER A 136 1.66 -14.56 -25.02
N ALA A 137 1.53 -15.83 -25.42
CA ALA A 137 2.48 -16.91 -25.13
C ALA A 137 3.97 -16.66 -25.50
N GLU A 138 4.25 -15.65 -26.33
CA GLU A 138 5.57 -15.34 -26.89
C GLU A 138 6.38 -14.30 -26.08
N ASN A 139 5.74 -13.45 -25.24
CA ASN A 139 6.44 -12.34 -24.55
C ASN A 139 6.28 -12.39 -23.02
N ARG A 140 6.95 -13.36 -22.37
CA ARG A 140 6.98 -13.47 -20.90
C ARG A 140 7.88 -12.40 -20.28
N THR A 141 7.31 -11.26 -19.94
CA THR A 141 8.02 -10.19 -19.22
C THR A 141 8.26 -10.53 -17.74
N LYS A 142 9.28 -9.93 -17.12
CA LYS A 142 9.55 -10.05 -15.68
C LYS A 142 8.98 -8.85 -14.93
N LEU A 143 8.70 -9.03 -13.63
CA LEU A 143 8.12 -7.97 -12.79
C LEU A 143 9.01 -6.72 -12.75
N PHE A 144 10.32 -6.89 -12.55
CA PHE A 144 11.26 -5.76 -12.45
C PHE A 144 11.34 -4.90 -13.72
N GLN A 145 10.97 -5.42 -14.90
CA GLN A 145 11.00 -4.65 -16.15
C GLN A 145 9.91 -3.57 -16.20
N HIS A 146 8.92 -3.64 -15.31
CA HIS A 146 7.84 -2.65 -15.18
C HIS A 146 8.13 -1.59 -14.11
N LEU A 147 9.30 -1.64 -13.48
CA LEU A 147 9.69 -0.66 -12.47
C LEU A 147 10.27 0.60 -13.11
N THR A 148 10.08 1.75 -12.45
CA THR A 148 10.87 2.95 -12.74
C THR A 148 12.35 2.71 -12.41
N LYS A 149 13.25 3.51 -12.98
CA LYS A 149 14.70 3.41 -12.68
C LYS A 149 14.98 3.48 -11.18
N LYS A 150 14.38 4.46 -10.48
CA LYS A 150 14.52 4.64 -9.03
C LYS A 150 14.03 3.42 -8.24
N ALA A 151 12.87 2.86 -8.60
CA ALA A 151 12.37 1.66 -7.95
C ALA A 151 13.19 0.40 -8.27
N SER A 152 13.81 0.34 -9.46
CA SER A 152 14.74 -0.71 -9.83
C SER A 152 16.02 -0.66 -8.99
N GLU A 153 16.57 0.53 -8.74
CA GLU A 153 17.72 0.73 -7.84
C GLU A 153 17.37 0.34 -6.39
N GLN A 154 16.17 0.68 -5.92
CA GLN A 154 15.68 0.22 -4.61
C GLN A 154 15.54 -1.31 -4.55
N LEU A 155 15.07 -1.94 -5.62
CA LEU A 155 15.00 -3.39 -5.72
C LEU A 155 16.39 -4.02 -5.60
N ASP A 156 17.40 -3.45 -6.24
CA ASP A 156 18.78 -3.95 -6.19
C ASP A 156 19.33 -3.91 -4.76
N LEU A 157 19.09 -2.82 -4.02
CA LEU A 157 19.45 -2.72 -2.59
C LEU A 157 18.75 -3.79 -1.75
N VAL A 158 17.45 -4.04 -1.99
CA VAL A 158 16.71 -5.09 -1.29
C VAL A 158 17.27 -6.48 -1.61
N ILE A 159 17.62 -6.75 -2.87
CA ILE A 159 18.20 -8.03 -3.30
C ILE A 159 19.53 -8.27 -2.58
N GLU A 160 20.39 -7.25 -2.48
CA GLU A 160 21.67 -7.32 -1.78
C GLU A 160 21.49 -7.53 -0.27
N GLN A 161 20.60 -6.77 0.37
CA GLN A 161 20.29 -6.93 1.79
C GLN A 161 19.80 -8.35 2.12
N VAL A 162 18.86 -8.86 1.32
CA VAL A 162 18.35 -10.23 1.47
C VAL A 162 19.47 -11.24 1.24
N PHE A 163 20.32 -11.02 0.22
CA PHE A 163 21.47 -11.89 -0.03
C PHE A 163 22.42 -11.96 1.17
N ILE A 164 22.79 -10.83 1.75
CA ILE A 164 23.66 -10.76 2.93
C ILE A 164 23.01 -11.50 4.10
N MET A 165 21.74 -11.23 4.38
CA MET A 165 21.01 -11.84 5.48
C MET A 165 20.87 -13.36 5.33
N MET A 166 20.60 -13.87 4.12
CA MET A 166 20.60 -15.32 3.87
C MET A 166 21.94 -15.98 4.22
N GLY A 167 23.06 -15.25 4.06
CA GLY A 167 24.40 -15.78 4.36
C GLY A 167 24.71 -15.86 5.85
N ASN A 168 23.94 -15.16 6.68
CA ASN A 168 24.10 -15.13 8.13
C ASN A 168 23.14 -16.08 8.85
N CYS A 169 22.32 -16.83 8.11
CA CYS A 169 21.30 -17.72 8.68
C CYS A 169 21.50 -19.15 8.18
N ASN A 170 21.28 -20.13 9.05
CA ASN A 170 21.45 -21.55 8.75
C ASN A 170 20.13 -22.25 8.40
N SER A 171 18.98 -21.59 8.62
CA SER A 171 17.66 -22.14 8.32
C SER A 171 16.67 -21.07 7.86
N PRO A 172 15.60 -21.45 7.13
CA PRO A 172 14.58 -20.48 6.70
C PRO A 172 13.84 -19.84 7.89
N MET A 173 13.73 -20.56 9.02
CA MET A 173 13.11 -20.03 10.24
C MET A 173 13.98 -18.95 10.88
N GLU A 174 15.28 -19.20 11.02
CA GLU A 174 16.24 -18.22 11.52
C GLU A 174 16.25 -16.96 10.64
N PHE A 175 16.24 -17.14 9.31
CA PHE A 175 16.12 -16.04 8.36
C PHE A 175 14.85 -15.23 8.58
N LYS A 176 13.68 -15.88 8.72
CA LYS A 176 12.40 -15.18 8.96
C LYS A 176 12.44 -14.35 10.25
N LEU A 177 13.07 -14.87 11.32
CA LEU A 177 13.21 -14.17 12.60
C LEU A 177 14.19 -13.00 12.51
N ALA A 178 15.32 -13.17 11.82
CA ALA A 178 16.28 -12.09 11.58
C ALA A 178 15.65 -10.98 10.73
N TYR A 179 14.97 -11.37 9.66
CA TYR A 179 14.30 -10.46 8.74
C TYR A 179 13.14 -9.69 9.40
N SER A 180 12.32 -10.36 10.22
CA SER A 180 11.23 -9.71 10.94
C SER A 180 11.76 -8.67 11.94
N LYS A 181 12.85 -9.01 12.63
CA LYS A 181 13.50 -8.12 13.60
C LYS A 181 14.09 -6.88 12.94
N GLU A 182 14.84 -7.07 11.86
CA GLU A 182 15.53 -5.98 11.16
C GLU A 182 14.54 -5.01 10.52
N TYR A 183 13.50 -5.54 9.89
CA TYR A 183 12.62 -4.75 9.02
C TYR A 183 11.23 -4.52 9.59
N LYS A 184 10.98 -4.94 10.83
CA LYS A 184 9.70 -4.79 11.54
C LYS A 184 8.52 -5.38 10.76
N ILE A 185 8.75 -6.50 10.07
CA ILE A 185 7.74 -7.23 9.30
C ILE A 185 7.27 -8.42 10.13
N TYR A 186 5.96 -8.49 10.38
CA TYR A 186 5.37 -9.57 11.17
C TYR A 186 5.01 -10.76 10.28
N PHE A 187 5.43 -11.96 10.68
CA PHE A 187 5.04 -13.22 10.05
C PHE A 187 4.21 -14.05 11.02
N GLN A 188 3.19 -14.72 10.49
CA GLN A 188 2.52 -15.79 11.23
C GLN A 188 3.43 -17.01 11.24
N LEU A 189 3.81 -17.48 12.43
CA LEU A 189 4.59 -18.69 12.61
C LEU A 189 3.61 -19.87 12.71
N GLU A 190 3.80 -20.87 11.86
CA GLU A 190 3.12 -22.16 12.02
C GLU A 190 3.85 -22.95 13.10
N LEU A 191 3.15 -23.21 14.21
CA LEU A 191 3.62 -24.12 15.24
C LEU A 191 3.37 -25.54 14.74
N SER A 192 4.43 -26.23 14.29
CA SER A 192 4.39 -27.68 14.14
C SER A 192 4.42 -28.32 15.52
N LEU A 193 3.27 -28.83 15.97
CA LEU A 193 3.14 -29.71 17.14
C LEU A 193 3.60 -31.13 16.77
#